data_AF-A0A519YRG1-F1
#
_entry.id   AF-A0A519YRG1-F1
#
_cell.length_a   1.000
_cell.length_b   1.000
_cell.length_c   1.000
_cell.angle_alpha   90.00
_cell.angle_beta   90.00
_cell.angle_gamma   90.00
#
_symmetry.space_group_name_H-M   'P 1'
#
loop_
_entity.id
_entity.type
_entity.pdbx_description
1 polymer ?
#
loop_
_entity_poly.entity_id
_entity_poly.type
_entity_poly.pdbx_seq_one_letter_code
_entity_poly.pdbx_strand_id
1 'polypeptide(L)' 'MENTYSDPVLRERLKDEIRSAAKGGEPGTWSARKSQLLTLAYQKAGGGYINRHPNSKQKD' A
#
# COMPACT_ATOMS: atom_id res chain seq x y z
N MET A 1 -18.69 -3.73 -0.28
CA MET A 1 -17.41 -3.03 -0.05
C MET A 1 -16.32 -3.93 -0.60
N GLU A 2 -15.88 -3.67 -1.83
CA GLU A 2 -14.85 -4.44 -2.49
C GLU A 2 -13.51 -4.18 -1.81
N ASN A 3 -13.08 -5.13 -0.99
CA ASN A 3 -11.78 -5.05 -0.35
C ASN A 3 -10.74 -5.44 -1.42
N THR A 4 -10.06 -4.45 -2.01
CA THR A 4 -8.98 -4.66 -2.99
C THR A 4 -7.69 -5.14 -2.33
N TYR A 5 -7.61 -5.05 -1.00
CA TYR A 5 -6.41 -5.33 -0.20
C TYR A 5 -6.64 -6.54 0.70
N SER A 6 -5.67 -7.46 0.73
CA SER A 6 -5.75 -8.67 1.55
C SER A 6 -5.81 -8.35 3.04
N ASP A 7 -5.16 -7.26 3.44
CA ASP A 7 -5.21 -6.73 4.79
C ASP A 7 -5.36 -5.20 4.75
N PRO A 8 -6.59 -4.67 4.75
CA PRO A 8 -6.82 -3.23 4.73
C PRO A 8 -6.30 -2.55 6.00
N VAL A 9 -6.33 -3.24 7.15
CA VAL A 9 -5.91 -2.68 8.45
C VAL A 9 -4.39 -2.47 8.46
N LEU A 10 -3.63 -3.44 7.97
CA LEU A 10 -2.19 -3.32 7.79
C LEU A 10 -1.83 -2.14 6.87
N ARG A 11 -2.55 -2.00 5.75
CA ARG A 11 -2.33 -0.90 4.82
C ARG A 11 -2.59 0.46 5.45
N GLU A 12 -3.65 0.61 6.24
CA GLU A 12 -3.97 1.87 6.92
C GLU A 12 -2.93 2.25 7.96
N ARG A 13 -2.45 1.29 8.76
CA ARG A 13 -1.36 1.53 9.72
C ARG A 13 -0.09 2.02 9.03
N LEU A 14 0.34 1.35 7.97
CA LEU A 14 1.52 1.73 7.20
C LEU A 14 1.34 3.10 6.51
N LYS A 15 0.13 3.39 6.03
CA LYS A 15 -0.20 4.69 5.43
C LYS A 15 -0.04 5.81 6.45
N ASP A 16 -0.52 5.64 7.68
CA ASP A 16 -0.41 6.66 8.72
C ASP A 16 1.05 6.88 9.15
N GLU A 17 1.80 5.79 9.32
CA GLU A 17 3.23 5.82 9.63
C GLU A 17 4.03 6.57 8.56
N ILE A 18 3.82 6.24 7.28
CA ILE A 18 4.51 6.89 6.14
C ILE A 18 4.05 8.34 5.96
N ARG A 19 2.79 8.64 6.26
CA ARG A 19 2.28 10.02 6.23
C ARG A 19 2.99 10.87 7.27
N SER A 20 3.14 10.37 8.48
CA SER A 20 3.81 11.05 9.59
C SER A 20 5.32 11.11 9.43
N ALA A 21 5.92 10.18 8.66
CA ALA A 21 7.33 10.21 8.35
C ALA A 21 7.72 11.36 7.39
N ALA A 22 8.90 11.94 7.61
CA ALA A 22 9.55 12.86 6.67
C ALA A 22 10.12 12.16 5.41
N LYS A 23 10.05 10.83 5.36
CA LYS A 23 10.61 10.04 4.25
C LYS A 23 9.64 10.06 3.08
N GLY A 24 10.12 10.58 1.94
CA GLY A 24 9.31 10.69 0.72
C GLY A 24 8.48 11.96 0.63
N GLY A 25 8.68 12.96 1.50
CA GLY A 25 8.03 14.26 1.41
C GLY A 25 7.84 14.87 2.80
N GLU A 26 7.19 16.04 2.86
CA GLU A 26 6.93 16.69 4.15
C GLU A 26 6.06 15.81 5.06
N PRO A 27 6.35 15.76 6.37
CA PRO A 27 5.48 15.10 7.35
C PRO A 27 4.02 15.59 7.23
N GLY A 28 3.06 14.69 7.37
CA GLY A 28 1.63 15.01 7.35
C GLY A 28 0.99 15.10 5.95
N THR A 29 1.77 15.27 4.88
CA THR A 29 1.27 15.33 3.49
C THR A 29 1.43 14.01 2.75
N TRP A 30 0.63 13.82 1.69
CA TRP A 30 0.68 12.65 0.83
C TRP A 30 1.29 13.01 -0.52
N SER A 31 2.45 12.44 -0.83
CA SER A 31 3.19 12.69 -2.08
C SER A 31 3.25 11.42 -2.94
N ALA A 32 3.65 11.56 -4.22
CA ALA A 32 3.87 10.42 -5.11
C ALA A 32 4.90 9.42 -4.55
N ARG A 33 5.98 9.93 -3.92
CA ARG A 33 7.02 9.10 -3.29
C ARG A 33 6.48 8.31 -2.09
N LYS A 34 5.60 8.90 -1.28
CA LYS A 34 4.95 8.19 -0.16
C LYS A 34 4.04 7.07 -0.63
N SER A 35 3.31 7.25 -1.74
CA SER A 35 2.54 6.17 -2.35
C SER A 35 3.42 4.98 -2.75
N GLN A 36 4.58 5.25 -3.35
CA GLN A 36 5.53 4.20 -3.71
C GLN A 36 6.08 3.48 -2.48
N LEU A 37 6.42 4.23 -1.42
CA LEU A 37 6.86 3.66 -0.15
C LEU A 37 5.77 2.80 0.50
N LEU A 38 4.51 3.23 0.46
CA LEU A 38 3.38 2.45 0.99
C LEU A 38 3.25 1.12 0.26
N THR A 39 3.31 1.11 -1.08
CA THR A 39 3.22 -0.13 -1.84
C THR A 39 4.34 -1.11 -1.46
N LEU A 40 5.58 -0.63 -1.38
CA LEU A 40 6.73 -1.44 -1.01
C LEU A 40 6.65 -1.94 0.44
N ALA A 41 6.26 -1.08 1.38
CA ALA A 41 6.11 -1.43 2.78
C ALA A 41 4.98 -2.45 2.98
N TYR A 42 3.85 -2.25 2.30
CA TYR A 42 2.71 -3.14 2.34
C TYR A 42 3.06 -4.52 1.79
N GLN A 43 3.70 -4.61 0.62
CA GLN A 43 4.20 -5.86 0.06
C GLN A 43 5.22 -6.55 0.99
N LYS A 44 6.17 -5.79 1.53
CA LYS A 44 7.19 -6.32 2.46
C LYS A 44 6.58 -6.84 3.76
N ALA A 45 5.50 -6.24 4.22
CA ALA A 45 4.77 -6.67 5.41
C ALA A 45 3.82 -7.86 5.14
N GLY A 46 3.83 -8.44 3.93
CA GLY A 46 2.96 -9.56 3.53
C GLY A 46 1.59 -9.12 3.00
N GLY A 47 1.38 -7.83 2.80
CA GLY A 47 0.18 -7.26 2.21
C GLY A 47 0.10 -7.53 0.70
N GLY A 48 -1.01 -8.14 0.29
CA GLY A 48 -1.35 -8.41 -1.11
C GLY A 48 -2.55 -7.61 -1.61
N TYR A 49 -2.75 -7.65 -2.91
CA TYR A 49 -3.91 -7.07 -3.58
C TYR A 49 -4.82 -8.22 -4.02
N ILE A 50 -6.01 -8.32 -3.42
CA ILE A 50 -7.03 -9.29 -3.80
C ILE A 50 -7.78 -8.73 -5.00
N ASN A 51 -7.14 -8.85 -6.16
CA ASN A 51 -7.74 -8.49 -7.42
C ASN A 51 -8.75 -9.60 -7.79
N ARG A 52 -10.02 -9.46 -7.39
CA ARG A 52 -11.11 -10.23 -8.02
C ARG A 52 -11.36 -9.64 -9.41
N HIS A 53 -10.43 -9.86 -10.32
CA HIS A 53 -10.67 -9.74 -11.75
C HIS A 53 -10.40 -11.11 -12.38
N PRO A 54 -11.36 -11.73 -13.09
CA PRO A 54 -11.27 -13.11 -13.56
C PRO A 54 -10.25 -13.36 -14.69
N ASN A 55 -9.14 -12.59 -14.81
CA ASN A 55 -8.18 -12.85 -15.89
C ASN A 55 -6.77 -12.20 -15.80
N SER A 56 -6.18 -12.01 -14.62
CA SER A 56 -4.76 -11.65 -14.57
C SER A 56 -3.87 -12.89 -14.60
N LYS A 57 -3.45 -13.30 -15.81
CA LYS A 57 -2.28 -14.17 -16.05
C LYS A 57 -1.12 -13.69 -15.16
N GLN A 58 -0.78 -14.46 -14.13
CA GLN A 58 0.56 -14.44 -13.55
C GLN A 58 1.53 -14.71 -14.70
N LYS A 59 2.43 -13.77 -14.96
CA LYS A 59 3.54 -13.99 -15.88
C LYS A 59 4.63 -14.68 -15.07
N ASP A 60 5.05 -15.84 -15.56
CA ASP A 60 6.20 -16.65 -15.09
C ASP A 60 7.46 -15.82 -14.79
#